data_AF-A0A815AQW8-F1
#
_entry.id   AF-A0A815AQW8-F1
#
_cell.length_a   1.000
_cell.length_b   1.000
_cell.length_c   1.000
_cell.angle_alpha   90.00
_cell.angle_beta   90.00
_cell.angle_gamma   90.00
#
_symmetry.space_group_name_H-M   'P 1'
#
loop_
_entity.id
_entity.type
_entity.pdbx_description
1 polymer ?
#
loop_
_entity_poly.entity_id
_entity_poly.type
_entity_poly.pdbx_seq_one_letter_code
_entity_poly.pdbx_strand_id
1 'polypeptide(L)'
;MLYKFGLEAFNGAIVTLATNRYDQDAYLSGTPSRTFEKIGLLSGLNQVFQCVGSVLIAPLIKQWPTRTVLSGSIFVLIFAAILLVVDAATGGHIKPANFTPAHKNDFSYYGHYNTDWIIPIYCVTGVAYGMVELIRRVIPRDIVGGDPEKLQRMDALVHIFYEVSGTAGAFATALGLIPRLEWSQIIVGGSNFGELLGAFSVFLLANYVKTPIPWLRLDAIMLLIIWYIPYYYPSVGEVKCAWIIAATFIPISFGWAAGDVSLAAYIQTLLGRLESKDKEVSPLGAVMAFLYSSYIIIYAIANPLLGKYIDSVYNSTGSVRPALVNTAAVQLTVISVMVFISTMIPKGAIACNPKLDDDQAVENAETIDAVPNSTPPKYSISDTVVHV
;
A
#
# COMPACT_ATOMS: atom_id res chain seq x y z
N MET A 1 14.41 5.21 9.35
CA MET A 1 13.16 5.73 8.77
C MET A 1 13.36 6.76 7.66
N LEU A 2 14.50 7.48 7.61
CA LEU A 2 14.83 8.41 6.51
C LEU A 2 14.77 7.81 5.09
N TYR A 3 14.80 6.48 4.95
CA TYR A 3 14.61 5.85 3.64
C TYR A 3 13.21 6.15 3.04
N LYS A 4 12.15 6.32 3.87
CA LYS A 4 10.79 6.67 3.36
C LYS A 4 10.80 8.04 2.68
N PHE A 5 11.58 8.99 3.19
CA PHE A 5 11.75 10.31 2.56
C PHE A 5 12.20 10.15 1.09
N GLY A 6 13.26 9.37 0.88
CA GLY A 6 13.79 9.13 -0.47
C GLY A 6 12.83 8.33 -1.34
N LEU A 7 12.11 7.36 -0.77
CA LEU A 7 11.14 6.55 -1.49
C LEU A 7 9.91 7.33 -1.95
N GLU A 8 9.36 8.21 -1.14
CA GLU A 8 8.19 9.02 -1.53
C GLU A 8 8.56 9.99 -2.65
N ALA A 9 9.70 10.67 -2.50
CA ALA A 9 10.25 11.53 -3.55
C ALA A 9 10.46 10.76 -4.86
N PHE A 10 10.98 9.54 -4.75
CA PHE A 10 11.29 8.68 -5.88
C PHE A 10 10.05 8.09 -6.57
N ASN A 11 9.12 7.50 -5.82
CA ASN A 11 7.88 6.95 -6.35
C ASN A 11 7.06 8.04 -7.05
N GLY A 12 6.98 9.22 -6.44
CA GLY A 12 6.39 10.40 -7.03
C GLY A 12 6.98 10.75 -8.39
N ALA A 13 8.30 10.91 -8.44
CA ALA A 13 9.00 11.26 -9.66
C ALA A 13 8.82 10.21 -10.77
N ILE A 14 8.89 8.91 -10.46
CA ILE A 14 8.68 7.85 -11.45
C ILE A 14 7.26 7.83 -11.98
N VAL A 15 6.25 7.90 -11.12
CA VAL A 15 4.85 7.85 -11.56
C VAL A 15 4.55 9.07 -12.42
N THR A 16 5.04 10.26 -12.05
CA THR A 16 4.90 11.48 -12.87
C THR A 16 5.62 11.33 -14.22
N LEU A 17 6.85 10.82 -14.23
CA LEU A 17 7.61 10.55 -15.46
C LEU A 17 6.87 9.55 -16.37
N ALA A 18 6.42 8.43 -15.82
CA ALA A 18 5.71 7.39 -16.55
C ALA A 18 4.41 7.92 -17.16
N THR A 19 3.64 8.69 -16.40
CA THR A 19 2.39 9.33 -16.88
C THR A 19 2.65 10.19 -18.10
N ASN A 20 3.62 11.09 -18.03
CA ASN A 20 3.92 12.01 -19.13
C ASN A 20 4.50 11.28 -20.34
N ARG A 21 5.33 10.25 -20.11
CA ARG A 21 5.97 9.47 -21.18
C ARG A 21 4.99 8.55 -21.91
N TYR A 22 4.04 7.93 -21.22
CA TYR A 22 3.03 7.11 -21.88
C TYR A 22 2.04 7.95 -22.69
N ASP A 23 1.66 9.14 -22.21
CA ASP A 23 0.87 10.08 -23.00
C ASP A 23 1.64 10.59 -24.24
N GLN A 24 2.94 10.86 -24.10
CA GLN A 24 3.82 11.21 -25.23
C GLN A 24 3.84 10.09 -26.29
N ASP A 25 4.05 8.84 -25.87
CA ASP A 25 4.12 7.71 -26.79
C ASP A 25 2.81 7.50 -27.54
N ALA A 26 1.66 7.63 -26.86
CA ALA A 26 0.35 7.57 -27.49
C ALA A 26 0.18 8.67 -28.55
N TYR A 27 0.61 9.90 -28.24
CA TYR A 27 0.56 11.03 -29.16
C TYR A 27 1.45 10.83 -30.38
N LEU A 28 2.71 10.40 -30.20
CA LEU A 28 3.67 10.20 -31.28
C LEU A 28 3.31 9.02 -32.20
N SER A 29 2.72 7.96 -31.63
CA SER A 29 2.32 6.77 -32.39
C SER A 29 0.93 6.87 -33.03
N GLY A 30 0.16 7.92 -32.71
CA GLY A 30 -1.23 8.06 -33.15
C GLY A 30 -2.15 6.96 -32.61
N THR A 31 -1.79 6.34 -31.48
CA THR A 31 -2.56 5.27 -30.85
C THR A 31 -3.43 5.81 -29.71
N PRO A 32 -4.54 5.13 -29.35
CA PRO A 32 -5.33 5.52 -28.18
C PRO A 32 -4.49 5.48 -26.89
N SER A 33 -4.72 6.42 -25.98
CA SER A 33 -3.97 6.49 -24.72
C SER A 33 -4.23 5.25 -23.87
N ARG A 34 -3.15 4.70 -23.30
CA ARG A 34 -3.13 3.54 -22.39
C ARG A 34 -2.35 3.86 -21.11
N THR A 35 -2.38 5.12 -20.71
CA THR A 35 -1.52 5.65 -19.66
C THR A 35 -1.90 5.07 -18.30
N PHE A 36 -3.19 5.00 -17.98
CA PHE A 36 -3.63 4.48 -16.68
C PHE A 36 -3.46 2.96 -16.59
N GLU A 37 -3.66 2.20 -17.66
CA GLU A 37 -3.37 0.76 -17.75
C GLU A 37 -1.89 0.48 -17.46
N LYS A 38 -0.99 1.21 -18.14
CA LYS A 38 0.46 1.02 -17.96
C LYS A 38 0.94 1.46 -16.58
N ILE A 39 0.43 2.56 -16.01
CA ILE A 39 0.71 2.95 -14.62
C ILE A 39 0.18 1.90 -13.66
N GLY A 40 -1.02 1.38 -13.91
CA GLY A 40 -1.61 0.30 -13.12
C GLY A 40 -0.73 -0.95 -13.09
N LEU A 41 -0.17 -1.32 -14.24
CA LEU A 41 0.79 -2.41 -14.41
C LEU A 41 2.11 -2.13 -13.70
N LEU A 42 2.67 -0.93 -13.88
CA LEU A 42 3.89 -0.47 -13.24
C LEU A 42 3.81 -0.59 -11.71
N SER A 43 2.76 -0.03 -11.10
CA SER A 43 2.54 -0.08 -9.64
C SER A 43 2.20 -1.49 -9.16
N GLY A 44 1.37 -2.24 -9.91
CA GLY A 44 0.99 -3.60 -9.57
C GLY A 44 2.19 -4.56 -9.55
N LEU A 45 3.02 -4.52 -10.59
CA LEU A 45 4.25 -5.31 -10.65
C LEU A 45 5.25 -4.87 -9.58
N ASN A 46 5.41 -3.57 -9.31
CA ASN A 46 6.28 -3.12 -8.22
C ASN A 46 5.87 -3.75 -6.88
N GLN A 47 4.57 -3.79 -6.56
CA GLN A 47 4.06 -4.44 -5.34
C GLN A 47 4.38 -5.94 -5.28
N VAL A 48 4.29 -6.65 -6.41
CA VAL A 48 4.70 -8.07 -6.49
C VAL A 48 6.18 -8.23 -6.20
N PHE A 49 7.03 -7.37 -6.76
CA PHE A 49 8.47 -7.42 -6.52
C PHE A 49 8.83 -6.99 -5.08
N GLN A 50 8.07 -6.10 -4.45
CA GLN A 50 8.17 -5.84 -3.00
C GLN A 50 7.88 -7.10 -2.17
N CYS A 51 6.90 -7.91 -2.57
CA CYS A 51 6.67 -9.20 -1.92
C CYS A 51 7.87 -10.13 -2.05
N VAL A 52 8.42 -10.24 -3.26
CA VAL A 52 9.63 -11.05 -3.51
C VAL A 52 10.78 -10.57 -2.63
N GLY A 53 11.02 -9.26 -2.56
CA GLY A 53 12.02 -8.66 -1.68
C GLY A 53 11.80 -8.99 -0.20
N SER A 54 10.55 -8.94 0.25
CA SER A 54 10.17 -9.31 1.63
C SER A 54 10.49 -10.79 1.90
N VAL A 55 10.18 -11.71 1.00
CA VAL A 55 10.51 -13.13 1.17
C VAL A 55 12.02 -13.38 1.19
N LEU A 56 12.77 -12.65 0.34
CA LEU A 56 14.23 -12.78 0.24
C LEU A 56 14.96 -12.35 1.52
N ILE A 57 14.35 -11.53 2.38
CA ILE A 57 15.06 -11.05 3.57
C ILE A 57 15.41 -12.18 4.54
N ALA A 58 14.50 -13.14 4.74
CA ALA A 58 14.62 -14.19 5.74
C ALA A 58 15.89 -15.05 5.54
N PRO A 59 16.20 -15.57 4.34
CA PRO A 59 17.45 -16.27 4.10
C PRO A 59 18.68 -15.35 4.18
N LEU A 60 18.56 -14.07 3.78
CA LEU A 60 19.68 -13.14 3.75
C LEU A 60 20.13 -12.72 5.16
N ILE A 61 19.21 -12.39 6.05
CA ILE A 61 19.54 -12.02 7.44
C ILE A 61 20.02 -13.20 8.28
N LYS A 62 19.70 -14.44 7.87
CA LYS A 62 20.26 -15.66 8.48
C LYS A 62 21.75 -15.82 8.19
N GLN A 63 22.19 -15.33 7.03
CA GLN A 63 23.56 -15.49 6.58
C GLN A 63 24.42 -14.23 6.84
N TRP A 64 23.80 -13.03 6.84
CA TRP A 64 24.50 -11.75 6.89
C TRP A 64 23.89 -10.87 7.99
N PRO A 65 24.69 -10.01 8.67
CA PRO A 65 24.15 -9.07 9.64
C PRO A 65 23.08 -8.16 9.01
N THR A 66 21.96 -7.94 9.71
CA THR A 66 20.82 -7.11 9.26
C THR A 66 21.26 -5.74 8.72
N ARG A 67 22.25 -5.11 9.36
CA ARG A 67 22.83 -3.82 8.92
C ARG A 67 23.42 -3.87 7.51
N THR A 68 24.07 -4.98 7.13
CA THR A 68 24.72 -5.13 5.83
C THR A 68 23.67 -5.34 4.75
N VAL A 69 22.66 -6.17 5.04
CA VAL A 69 21.53 -6.39 4.14
C VAL A 69 20.76 -5.09 3.91
N LEU A 70 20.49 -4.33 4.97
CA LEU A 70 19.85 -3.01 4.90
C LEU A 70 20.66 -2.02 4.05
N SER A 71 21.98 -1.93 4.27
CA SER A 71 22.86 -1.05 3.49
C SER A 71 22.87 -1.44 2.01
N GLY A 72 22.86 -2.74 1.70
CA GLY A 72 22.77 -3.25 0.34
C GLY A 72 21.46 -2.87 -0.33
N SER A 73 20.32 -3.07 0.34
CA SER A 73 19.01 -2.68 -0.19
C SER A 73 18.90 -1.17 -0.44
N ILE A 74 19.41 -0.33 0.46
CA ILE A 74 19.43 1.12 0.27
C ILE A 74 20.31 1.50 -0.93
N PHE A 75 21.44 0.82 -1.14
CA PHE A 75 22.29 1.05 -2.31
C PHE A 75 21.58 0.69 -3.62
N VAL A 76 20.79 -0.40 -3.65
CA VAL A 76 19.97 -0.76 -4.82
C VAL A 76 18.92 0.30 -5.13
N LEU A 77 18.36 0.99 -4.13
CA LEU A 77 17.45 2.11 -4.38
C LEU A 77 18.12 3.29 -5.11
N ILE A 78 19.44 3.46 -4.98
CA ILE A 78 20.20 4.48 -5.73
C ILE A 78 20.30 4.12 -7.21
N PHE A 79 20.25 2.83 -7.58
CA PHE A 79 20.21 2.41 -8.99
C PHE A 79 18.98 2.94 -9.72
N ALA A 80 17.98 3.41 -8.99
CA ALA A 80 16.85 4.06 -9.61
C ALA A 80 17.17 5.40 -10.29
N ALA A 81 18.29 6.03 -9.91
CA ALA A 81 18.86 7.17 -10.64
C ALA A 81 19.28 6.81 -12.08
N ILE A 82 19.37 5.52 -12.44
CA ILE A 82 19.59 5.07 -13.82
C ILE A 82 18.55 5.65 -14.76
N LEU A 83 17.29 5.83 -14.34
CA LEU A 83 16.28 6.44 -15.21
C LEU A 83 16.65 7.87 -15.60
N LEU A 84 17.15 8.67 -14.65
CA LEU A 84 17.63 10.02 -14.93
C LEU A 84 18.87 10.00 -15.82
N VAL A 85 19.78 9.05 -15.61
CA VAL A 85 20.97 8.88 -16.44
C VAL A 85 20.60 8.48 -17.87
N VAL A 86 19.68 7.54 -18.05
CA VAL A 86 19.20 7.08 -19.37
C VAL A 86 18.45 8.20 -20.08
N ASP A 87 17.60 8.95 -19.38
CA ASP A 87 16.89 10.10 -19.93
C ASP A 87 17.87 11.16 -20.42
N ALA A 88 18.84 11.56 -19.59
CA ALA A 88 19.89 12.51 -19.97
C ALA A 88 20.79 11.98 -21.11
N ALA A 89 21.17 10.71 -21.06
CA ALA A 89 22.04 10.08 -22.07
C ALA A 89 21.36 9.96 -23.45
N THR A 90 20.03 9.96 -23.49
CA THR A 90 19.24 9.88 -24.72
C THR A 90 18.72 11.23 -25.19
N GLY A 91 19.29 12.33 -24.68
CA GLY A 91 19.00 13.70 -25.11
C GLY A 91 17.96 14.43 -24.26
N GLY A 92 17.55 13.86 -23.12
CA GLY A 92 16.65 14.49 -22.17
C GLY A 92 17.30 15.66 -21.45
N HIS A 93 16.52 16.71 -21.20
CA HIS A 93 16.94 17.92 -20.50
C HIS A 93 15.87 18.34 -19.49
N ILE A 94 16.27 19.08 -18.45
CA ILE A 94 15.33 19.57 -17.44
C ILE A 94 14.28 20.45 -18.12
N LYS A 95 13.00 20.18 -17.84
CA LYS A 95 11.88 20.96 -18.38
C LYS A 95 12.09 22.46 -18.09
N PRO A 96 12.07 23.33 -19.11
CA PRO A 96 12.36 24.74 -18.93
C PRO A 96 11.28 25.43 -18.06
N ALA A 97 11.71 26.36 -17.20
CA ALA A 97 10.86 27.01 -16.21
C ALA A 97 9.69 27.84 -16.78
N ASN A 98 9.76 28.21 -18.07
CA ASN A 98 8.77 29.04 -18.77
C ASN A 98 7.78 28.24 -19.65
N PHE A 99 7.60 26.95 -19.35
CA PHE A 99 6.72 26.08 -20.13
C PHE A 99 5.24 26.50 -19.99
N THR A 100 4.69 27.15 -21.03
CA THR A 100 3.31 27.65 -21.05
C THR A 100 2.31 26.58 -21.53
N PRO A 101 1.00 26.72 -21.26
CA PRO A 101 -0.04 25.80 -21.73
C PRO A 101 -0.10 25.61 -23.26
N ALA A 102 0.46 26.56 -24.04
CA ALA A 102 0.60 26.44 -25.49
C ALA A 102 1.55 25.29 -25.92
N HIS A 103 2.40 24.82 -25.00
CA HIS A 103 3.35 23.73 -25.20
C HIS A 103 2.82 22.40 -24.65
N LYS A 104 1.50 22.25 -24.43
CA LYS A 104 0.91 21.04 -23.81
C LYS A 104 1.31 19.71 -24.50
N ASN A 105 1.66 19.77 -25.80
CA ASN A 105 2.10 18.62 -26.58
C ASN A 105 3.59 18.69 -26.99
N ASP A 106 4.37 19.59 -26.38
CA ASP A 106 5.82 19.65 -26.57
C ASP A 106 6.49 18.69 -25.58
N PHE A 107 7.06 17.63 -26.10
CA PHE A 107 7.78 16.62 -25.32
C PHE A 107 9.27 16.56 -25.67
N SER A 108 9.80 17.62 -26.29
CA SER A 108 11.19 17.71 -26.77
C SER A 108 12.24 17.63 -25.65
N TYR A 109 11.83 17.78 -24.40
CA TYR A 109 12.71 17.75 -23.23
C TYR A 109 12.94 16.34 -22.65
N TYR A 110 12.21 15.32 -23.12
CA TYR A 110 12.44 13.93 -22.68
C TYR A 110 13.43 13.20 -23.61
N GLY A 111 14.20 12.28 -23.04
CA GLY A 111 15.14 11.45 -23.78
C GLY A 111 14.48 10.44 -24.72
N HIS A 112 15.23 9.98 -25.71
CA HIS A 112 14.81 8.99 -26.70
C HIS A 112 15.17 7.56 -26.26
N TYR A 113 14.35 6.97 -25.40
CA TYR A 113 14.42 5.56 -25.01
C TYR A 113 13.02 4.93 -24.94
N ASN A 114 12.92 3.61 -25.10
CA ASN A 114 11.64 2.90 -24.99
C ASN A 114 11.07 3.05 -23.56
N THR A 115 9.88 3.62 -23.45
CA THR A 115 9.23 3.93 -22.16
C THR A 115 8.90 2.70 -21.34
N ASP A 116 8.77 1.53 -21.98
CA ASP A 116 8.51 0.27 -21.27
C ASP A 116 9.68 -0.16 -20.39
N TRP A 117 10.91 0.38 -20.59
CA TRP A 117 12.05 0.17 -19.69
C TRP A 117 11.85 0.75 -18.29
N ILE A 118 10.91 1.68 -18.10
CA ILE A 118 10.55 2.19 -16.77
C ILE A 118 10.03 1.05 -15.88
N ILE A 119 9.28 0.10 -16.45
CA ILE A 119 8.68 -1.01 -15.72
C ILE A 119 9.71 -1.92 -15.05
N PRO A 120 10.65 -2.58 -15.77
CA PRO A 120 11.62 -3.46 -15.15
C PRO A 120 12.55 -2.73 -14.17
N ILE A 121 12.92 -1.48 -14.46
CA ILE A 121 13.74 -0.69 -13.52
C ILE A 121 12.97 -0.44 -12.22
N TYR A 122 11.69 -0.06 -12.31
CA TYR A 122 10.87 0.13 -11.14
C TYR A 122 10.63 -1.18 -10.36
N CYS A 123 10.43 -2.31 -11.04
CA CYS A 123 10.33 -3.62 -10.39
C CYS A 123 11.57 -3.98 -9.56
N VAL A 124 12.79 -3.71 -10.06
CA VAL A 124 14.03 -3.95 -9.29
C VAL A 124 14.05 -3.10 -8.01
N THR A 125 13.62 -1.85 -8.08
CA THR A 125 13.50 -1.00 -6.88
C THR A 125 12.44 -1.52 -5.91
N GLY A 126 11.38 -2.17 -6.41
CA GLY A 126 10.38 -2.86 -5.61
C GLY A 126 11.00 -3.94 -4.72
N VAL A 127 11.93 -4.75 -5.23
CA VAL A 127 12.63 -5.77 -4.42
C VAL A 127 13.38 -5.12 -3.25
N ALA A 128 14.16 -4.08 -3.53
CA ALA A 128 14.91 -3.37 -2.51
C ALA A 128 13.97 -2.73 -1.48
N TYR A 129 12.87 -2.14 -1.93
CA TYR A 129 11.87 -1.53 -1.06
C TYR A 129 11.23 -2.58 -0.13
N GLY A 130 10.78 -3.71 -0.65
CA GLY A 130 10.22 -4.80 0.14
C GLY A 130 11.18 -5.33 1.21
N MET A 131 12.47 -5.44 0.89
CA MET A 131 13.50 -5.79 1.86
C MET A 131 13.61 -4.76 3.00
N VAL A 132 13.71 -3.46 2.67
CA VAL A 132 13.81 -2.40 3.69
C VAL A 132 12.55 -2.33 4.55
N GLU A 133 11.38 -2.46 3.95
CA GLU A 133 10.09 -2.40 4.63
C GLU A 133 9.91 -3.55 5.63
N LEU A 134 10.37 -4.76 5.30
CA LEU A 134 10.33 -5.88 6.24
C LEU A 134 11.39 -5.76 7.34
N ILE A 135 12.60 -5.30 7.03
CA ILE A 135 13.63 -5.01 8.06
C ILE A 135 13.08 -4.01 9.09
N ARG A 136 12.34 -2.98 8.65
CA ARG A 136 11.69 -2.02 9.56
C ARG A 136 10.82 -2.73 10.60
N ARG A 137 10.10 -3.78 10.22
CA ARG A 137 9.19 -4.52 11.11
C ARG A 137 9.94 -5.48 12.06
N VAL A 138 11.18 -5.86 11.72
CA VAL A 138 12.00 -6.76 12.57
C VAL A 138 12.80 -5.98 13.61
N ILE A 139 13.28 -4.77 13.29
CA ILE A 139 14.12 -3.95 14.18
C ILE A 139 13.48 -3.69 15.57
N PRO A 140 12.20 -3.30 15.70
CA PRO A 140 11.56 -3.08 17.00
C PRO A 140 11.73 -4.27 17.95
N ARG A 141 11.42 -5.48 17.45
CA ARG A 141 11.56 -6.73 18.20
C ARG A 141 13.01 -7.01 18.58
N ASP A 142 13.95 -6.75 17.68
CA ASP A 142 15.39 -6.93 17.96
C ASP A 142 15.90 -5.96 19.05
N ILE A 143 15.30 -4.77 19.18
CA ILE A 143 15.69 -3.76 20.20
C ILE A 143 15.05 -4.06 21.56
N VAL A 144 13.73 -4.31 21.60
CA VAL A 144 12.98 -4.40 22.87
C VAL A 144 12.80 -5.82 23.39
N GLY A 145 13.10 -6.84 22.59
CA GLY A 145 12.87 -8.24 22.94
C GLY A 145 11.39 -8.64 22.87
N GLY A 146 10.97 -9.57 23.73
CA GLY A 146 9.63 -10.18 23.70
C GLY A 146 8.56 -9.53 24.58
N ASP A 147 8.83 -8.35 25.16
CA ASP A 147 7.86 -7.65 26.03
C ASP A 147 6.75 -6.99 25.18
N PRO A 148 5.48 -7.43 25.28
CA PRO A 148 4.41 -6.98 24.39
C PRO A 148 4.10 -5.48 24.49
N GLU A 149 4.17 -4.91 25.70
CA GLU A 149 3.82 -3.50 25.92
C GLU A 149 4.92 -2.58 25.37
N LYS A 150 6.20 -2.96 25.56
CA LYS A 150 7.34 -2.24 24.98
C LYS A 150 7.38 -2.38 23.46
N LEU A 151 7.02 -3.55 22.94
CA LEU A 151 6.97 -3.81 21.49
C LEU A 151 5.90 -2.94 20.82
N GLN A 152 4.68 -2.91 21.37
CA GLN A 152 3.60 -2.07 20.83
C GLN A 152 3.98 -0.58 20.79
N ARG A 153 4.60 -0.07 21.85
CA ARG A 153 5.07 1.33 21.89
C ARG A 153 6.19 1.59 20.89
N MET A 154 7.11 0.63 20.73
CA MET A 154 8.21 0.75 19.77
C MET A 154 7.70 0.70 18.32
N ASP A 155 6.75 -0.19 18.00
CA ASP A 155 6.13 -0.30 16.68
C ASP A 155 5.38 0.99 16.31
N ALA A 156 4.58 1.53 17.23
CA ALA A 156 3.90 2.81 17.03
C ALA A 156 4.88 3.97 16.82
N LEU A 157 5.96 4.02 17.60
CA LEU A 157 7.00 5.05 17.48
C LEU A 157 7.72 4.94 16.13
N VAL A 158 8.09 3.74 15.71
CA VAL A 158 8.69 3.51 14.38
C VAL A 158 7.75 3.91 13.26
N HIS A 159 6.46 3.61 13.38
CA HIS A 159 5.44 4.01 12.42
C HIS A 159 5.29 5.54 12.34
N ILE A 160 5.27 6.24 13.48
CA ILE A 160 5.27 7.71 13.53
C ILE A 160 6.50 8.29 12.80
N PHE A 161 7.70 7.81 13.10
CA PHE A 161 8.92 8.29 12.43
C PHE A 161 8.94 7.97 10.92
N TYR A 162 8.35 6.84 10.54
CA TYR A 162 8.17 6.46 9.15
C TYR A 162 7.25 7.46 8.45
N GLU A 163 6.07 7.76 9.00
CA GLU A 163 5.13 8.72 8.40
C GLU A 163 5.62 10.17 8.41
N VAL A 164 6.34 10.59 9.46
CA VAL A 164 7.02 11.91 9.47
C VAL A 164 8.02 12.00 8.32
N SER A 165 8.81 10.95 8.10
CA SER A 165 9.81 10.93 7.00
C SER A 165 9.15 10.97 5.63
N GLY A 166 8.05 10.23 5.43
CA GLY A 166 7.31 10.24 4.15
C GLY A 166 6.60 11.55 3.88
N THR A 167 5.96 12.14 4.89
CA THR A 167 5.32 13.46 4.79
C THR A 167 6.35 14.53 4.42
N ALA A 168 7.51 14.52 5.08
CA ALA A 168 8.60 15.44 4.77
C ALA A 168 9.16 15.21 3.35
N GLY A 169 9.28 13.95 2.89
CA GLY A 169 9.74 13.62 1.54
C GLY A 169 8.82 14.11 0.44
N ALA A 170 7.51 13.85 0.60
CA ALA A 170 6.49 14.31 -0.35
C ALA A 170 6.46 15.84 -0.44
N PHE A 171 6.47 16.55 0.71
CA PHE A 171 6.47 18.02 0.70
C PHE A 171 7.80 18.63 0.24
N ALA A 172 8.95 18.03 0.58
CA ALA A 172 10.24 18.49 0.06
C ALA A 172 10.29 18.38 -1.47
N THR A 173 9.72 17.31 -2.03
CA THR A 173 9.62 17.12 -3.49
C THR A 173 8.66 18.15 -4.10
N ALA A 174 7.46 18.29 -3.53
CA ALA A 174 6.42 19.19 -4.02
C ALA A 174 6.80 20.68 -3.95
N LEU A 175 7.52 21.10 -2.90
CA LEU A 175 7.78 22.50 -2.61
C LEU A 175 9.21 22.93 -2.95
N GLY A 176 10.19 22.05 -2.77
CA GLY A 176 11.61 22.37 -2.87
C GLY A 176 12.29 21.89 -4.15
N LEU A 177 12.00 20.66 -4.59
CA LEU A 177 12.73 20.04 -5.71
C LEU A 177 12.07 20.33 -7.07
N ILE A 178 10.75 20.37 -7.14
CA ILE A 178 10.01 20.64 -8.38
C ILE A 178 9.02 21.80 -8.13
N PRO A 179 9.53 23.03 -7.98
CA PRO A 179 8.66 24.17 -7.73
C PRO A 179 7.68 24.34 -8.90
N ARG A 180 6.38 24.16 -8.58
CA ARG A 180 5.17 24.43 -9.41
C ARG A 180 4.49 23.27 -10.14
N LEU A 181 4.92 22.01 -10.07
CA LEU A 181 4.42 21.01 -11.05
C LEU A 181 3.82 19.69 -10.54
N GLU A 182 3.84 19.34 -9.26
CA GLU A 182 3.30 18.03 -8.85
C GLU A 182 2.16 18.15 -7.84
N TRP A 183 0.95 18.39 -8.36
CA TRP A 183 -0.29 18.28 -7.58
C TRP A 183 -0.38 16.92 -6.88
N SER A 184 0.09 15.86 -7.55
CA SER A 184 0.23 14.52 -7.01
C SER A 184 1.00 14.50 -5.68
N GLN A 185 2.17 15.15 -5.61
CA GLN A 185 3.02 15.14 -4.40
C GLN A 185 2.45 15.95 -3.25
N ILE A 186 1.73 17.04 -3.53
CA ILE A 186 1.01 17.79 -2.48
C ILE A 186 -0.12 16.91 -1.90
N ILE A 187 -0.86 16.21 -2.75
CA ILE A 187 -1.95 15.32 -2.34
C ILE A 187 -1.38 14.13 -1.53
N VAL A 188 -0.31 13.50 -2.00
CA VAL A 188 0.40 12.41 -1.29
C VAL A 188 0.93 12.90 0.06
N GLY A 189 1.52 14.10 0.13
CA GLY A 189 1.96 14.70 1.38
C GLY A 189 0.81 14.92 2.38
N GLY A 190 -0.35 15.36 1.90
CA GLY A 190 -1.57 15.45 2.71
C GLY A 190 -2.06 14.09 3.20
N SER A 191 -2.03 13.06 2.34
CA SER A 191 -2.37 11.68 2.69
C SER A 191 -1.46 11.14 3.80
N ASN A 192 -0.14 11.20 3.61
CA ASN A 192 0.86 10.74 4.58
C ASN A 192 0.71 11.47 5.93
N PHE A 193 0.38 12.76 5.91
CA PHE A 193 0.08 13.50 7.12
C PHE A 193 -1.20 13.01 7.83
N GLY A 194 -2.23 12.65 7.06
CA GLY A 194 -3.40 11.95 7.60
C GLY A 194 -3.05 10.62 8.26
N GLU A 195 -2.22 9.80 7.61
CA GLU A 195 -1.76 8.51 8.14
C GLU A 195 -0.99 8.69 9.47
N LEU A 196 -0.09 9.69 9.52
CA LEU A 196 0.61 10.08 10.73
C LEU A 196 -0.36 10.39 11.88
N LEU A 197 -1.40 11.21 11.62
CA LEU A 197 -2.38 11.58 12.63
C LEU A 197 -3.24 10.38 13.07
N GLY A 198 -3.58 9.48 12.15
CA GLY A 198 -4.32 8.25 12.44
C GLY A 198 -3.52 7.33 13.36
N ALA A 199 -2.29 7.01 12.99
CA ALA A 199 -1.39 6.18 13.78
C ALA A 199 -1.09 6.80 15.16
N PHE A 200 -0.87 8.12 15.21
CA PHE A 200 -0.66 8.84 16.48
C PHE A 200 -1.90 8.80 17.37
N SER A 201 -3.11 8.89 16.80
CA SER A 201 -4.36 8.80 17.55
C SER A 201 -4.58 7.41 18.13
N VAL A 202 -4.28 6.35 17.38
CA VAL A 202 -4.30 4.97 17.89
C VAL A 202 -3.31 4.82 19.03
N PHE A 203 -2.10 5.37 18.91
CA PHE A 203 -1.09 5.34 19.97
C PHE A 203 -1.58 6.03 21.27
N LEU A 204 -2.13 7.24 21.16
CA LEU A 204 -2.64 7.98 22.32
C LEU A 204 -3.85 7.32 22.98
N LEU A 205 -4.74 6.74 22.18
CA LEU A 205 -6.00 6.17 22.63
C LEU A 205 -5.94 4.65 22.83
N ALA A 206 -4.75 4.04 22.75
CA ALA A 206 -4.57 2.59 22.89
C ALA A 206 -5.15 2.03 24.21
N ASN A 207 -5.08 2.80 25.30
CA ASN A 207 -5.63 2.41 26.60
C ASN A 207 -7.16 2.48 26.68
N TYR A 208 -7.78 3.27 25.81
CA TYR A 208 -9.23 3.56 25.82
C TYR A 208 -9.98 2.77 24.75
N VAL A 209 -9.41 2.67 23.54
CA VAL A 209 -9.99 1.95 22.40
C VAL A 209 -9.21 0.65 22.19
N LYS A 210 -9.69 -0.42 22.81
CA LYS A 210 -9.05 -1.73 22.77
C LYS A 210 -9.39 -2.54 21.53
N THR A 211 -10.50 -2.23 20.86
CA THR A 211 -10.98 -2.97 19.69
C THR A 211 -10.72 -2.18 18.40
N PRO A 212 -10.51 -2.84 17.26
CA PRO A 212 -10.31 -2.16 15.97
C PRO A 212 -11.61 -1.60 15.39
N ILE A 213 -12.77 -2.09 15.86
CA ILE A 213 -14.11 -1.78 15.33
C ILE A 213 -14.40 -0.27 15.22
N PRO A 214 -14.10 0.59 16.23
CA PRO A 214 -14.40 2.01 16.14
C PRO A 214 -13.57 2.70 15.05
N TRP A 215 -12.31 2.29 14.89
CA TRP A 215 -11.41 2.80 13.86
C TRP A 215 -11.83 2.36 12.46
N LEU A 216 -12.22 1.09 12.29
CA LEU A 216 -12.73 0.57 11.02
C LEU A 216 -14.05 1.22 10.59
N ARG A 217 -14.92 1.57 11.53
CA ARG A 217 -16.15 2.33 11.23
C ARG A 217 -15.84 3.75 10.80
N LEU A 218 -14.90 4.38 11.49
CA LEU A 218 -14.44 5.72 11.18
C LEU A 218 -13.82 5.75 9.77
N ASP A 219 -12.97 4.78 9.46
CA ASP A 219 -12.40 4.56 8.12
C ASP A 219 -13.49 4.45 7.05
N ALA A 220 -14.44 3.53 7.24
CA ALA A 220 -15.54 3.33 6.30
C ALA A 220 -16.31 4.64 6.01
N ILE A 221 -16.58 5.45 7.02
CA ILE A 221 -17.28 6.73 6.84
C ILE A 221 -16.38 7.77 6.16
N MET A 222 -15.12 7.86 6.57
CA MET A 222 -14.16 8.82 6.03
C MET A 222 -13.86 8.57 4.55
N LEU A 223 -13.86 7.31 4.09
CA LEU A 223 -13.74 6.96 2.67
C LEU A 223 -14.79 7.68 1.79
N LEU A 224 -16.00 7.95 2.30
CA LEU A 224 -17.06 8.61 1.54
C LEU A 224 -16.75 10.08 1.23
N ILE A 225 -15.76 10.69 1.88
CA ILE A 225 -15.34 12.06 1.55
C ILE A 225 -14.89 12.14 0.09
N ILE A 226 -14.33 11.07 -0.50
CA ILE A 226 -13.85 11.04 -1.89
C ILE A 226 -14.94 11.38 -2.93
N TRP A 227 -16.23 11.29 -2.58
CA TRP A 227 -17.36 11.49 -3.49
C TRP A 227 -17.37 12.84 -4.20
N TYR A 228 -16.73 13.87 -3.64
CA TYR A 228 -16.69 15.19 -4.28
C TYR A 228 -15.71 15.24 -5.47
N ILE A 229 -14.71 14.36 -5.53
CA ILE A 229 -13.61 14.42 -6.52
C ILE A 229 -14.10 14.40 -7.97
N PRO A 230 -15.02 13.50 -8.39
CA PRO A 230 -15.51 13.49 -9.78
C PRO A 230 -16.23 14.79 -10.19
N TYR A 231 -16.79 15.50 -9.22
CA TYR A 231 -17.54 16.74 -9.40
C TYR A 231 -16.71 18.01 -9.14
N TYR A 232 -15.44 17.86 -8.74
CA TYR A 232 -14.55 18.99 -8.53
C TYR A 232 -13.97 19.48 -9.87
N TYR A 233 -13.97 20.79 -10.10
CA TYR A 233 -13.47 21.42 -11.34
C TYR A 233 -12.32 22.37 -11.01
N PRO A 234 -11.12 21.83 -10.76
CA PRO A 234 -10.00 22.67 -10.40
C PRO A 234 -9.49 23.47 -11.62
N SER A 235 -9.18 24.75 -11.41
CA SER A 235 -8.55 25.60 -12.42
C SER A 235 -7.10 25.15 -12.68
N VAL A 236 -6.71 25.03 -13.95
CA VAL A 236 -5.37 24.60 -14.34
C VAL A 236 -4.33 25.62 -13.89
N GLY A 237 -3.32 25.19 -13.13
CA GLY A 237 -2.21 26.04 -12.68
C GLY A 237 -2.39 26.64 -11.28
N GLU A 238 -3.52 26.43 -10.61
CA GLU A 238 -3.72 26.91 -9.25
C GLU A 238 -3.34 25.87 -8.19
N VAL A 239 -2.17 26.04 -7.58
CA VAL A 239 -1.67 25.17 -6.50
C VAL A 239 -2.61 25.11 -5.29
N LYS A 240 -3.44 26.15 -5.08
CA LYS A 240 -4.47 26.17 -4.03
C LYS A 240 -5.43 24.98 -4.14
N CYS A 241 -5.78 24.58 -5.36
CA CYS A 241 -6.66 23.43 -5.58
C CYS A 241 -6.01 22.11 -5.11
N ALA A 242 -4.71 21.95 -5.30
CA ALA A 242 -3.98 20.78 -4.81
C ALA A 242 -3.98 20.70 -3.28
N TRP A 243 -3.83 21.85 -2.59
CA TRP A 243 -3.91 21.92 -1.13
C TRP A 243 -5.31 21.61 -0.59
N ILE A 244 -6.37 22.04 -1.29
CA ILE A 244 -7.74 21.69 -0.93
C ILE A 244 -7.93 20.17 -1.01
N ILE A 245 -7.48 19.55 -2.10
CA ILE A 245 -7.56 18.10 -2.25
C ILE A 245 -6.75 17.40 -1.15
N ALA A 246 -5.50 17.83 -0.92
CA ALA A 246 -4.66 17.30 0.15
C ALA A 246 -5.37 17.38 1.52
N ALA A 247 -6.02 18.50 1.84
CA ALA A 247 -6.76 18.68 3.09
C ALA A 247 -7.93 17.69 3.22
N THR A 248 -8.62 17.36 2.14
CA THR A 248 -9.70 16.36 2.15
C THR A 248 -9.19 14.92 2.23
N PHE A 249 -7.95 14.65 1.81
CA PHE A 249 -7.32 13.34 1.94
C PHE A 249 -6.82 13.06 3.35
N ILE A 250 -6.51 14.10 4.15
CA ILE A 250 -6.13 13.95 5.57
C ILE A 250 -7.13 13.06 6.35
N PRO A 251 -8.44 13.35 6.39
CA PRO A 251 -9.39 12.50 7.12
C PRO A 251 -9.53 11.10 6.49
N ILE A 252 -9.47 10.97 5.16
CA ILE A 252 -9.52 9.66 4.49
C ILE A 252 -8.37 8.78 4.98
N SER A 253 -7.14 9.28 4.89
CA SER A 253 -5.94 8.53 5.25
C SER A 253 -5.76 8.39 6.76
N PHE A 254 -6.31 9.31 7.56
CA PHE A 254 -6.45 9.13 9.01
C PHE A 254 -7.25 7.88 9.34
N GLY A 255 -8.44 7.74 8.73
CA GLY A 255 -9.31 6.59 8.92
C GLY A 255 -8.61 5.30 8.54
N TRP A 256 -8.01 5.28 7.34
CA TRP A 256 -7.27 4.13 6.83
C TRP A 256 -6.15 3.71 7.78
N ALA A 257 -5.21 4.60 8.13
CA ALA A 257 -4.08 4.24 8.98
C ALA A 257 -4.53 3.82 10.40
N ALA A 258 -5.52 4.50 10.98
CA ALA A 258 -6.04 4.11 12.28
C ALA A 258 -6.70 2.72 12.25
N GLY A 259 -7.44 2.42 11.17
CA GLY A 259 -8.03 1.11 10.91
C GLY A 259 -6.97 0.02 10.76
N ASP A 260 -5.96 0.23 9.91
CA ASP A 260 -4.92 -0.76 9.63
C ASP A 260 -4.05 -1.05 10.86
N VAL A 261 -3.54 0.01 11.53
CA VAL A 261 -2.69 -0.15 12.73
C VAL A 261 -3.45 -0.86 13.85
N SER A 262 -4.72 -0.49 14.09
CA SER A 262 -5.51 -1.12 15.16
C SER A 262 -5.91 -2.57 14.82
N LEU A 263 -6.26 -2.86 13.57
CA LEU A 263 -6.61 -4.22 13.13
C LEU A 263 -5.41 -5.15 13.12
N ALA A 264 -4.25 -4.70 12.62
CA ALA A 264 -3.02 -5.47 12.62
C ALA A 264 -2.59 -5.81 14.05
N ALA A 265 -2.61 -4.85 14.98
CA ALA A 265 -2.30 -5.08 16.39
C ALA A 265 -3.27 -6.09 17.04
N TYR A 266 -4.56 -5.99 16.71
CA TYR A 266 -5.58 -6.92 17.20
C TYR A 266 -5.36 -8.36 16.69
N ILE A 267 -5.14 -8.54 15.38
CA ILE A 267 -4.85 -9.85 14.76
C ILE A 267 -3.58 -10.46 15.37
N GLN A 268 -2.51 -9.67 15.52
CA GLN A 268 -1.27 -10.12 16.14
C GLN A 268 -1.47 -10.58 17.59
N THR A 269 -2.28 -9.86 18.37
CA THR A 269 -2.57 -10.22 19.76
C THR A 269 -3.37 -11.51 19.87
N LEU A 270 -4.41 -11.69 19.02
CA LEU A 270 -5.22 -12.90 19.01
C LEU A 270 -4.42 -14.14 18.58
N LEU A 271 -3.71 -14.03 17.45
CA LEU A 271 -2.99 -15.18 16.89
C LEU A 271 -1.74 -15.52 17.71
N GLY A 272 -1.09 -14.54 18.34
CA GLY A 272 -0.01 -14.79 19.30
C GLY A 272 -0.45 -15.60 20.52
N ARG A 273 -1.74 -15.51 20.93
CA ARG A 273 -2.30 -16.37 21.98
C ARG A 273 -2.52 -17.79 21.49
N LEU A 274 -2.96 -18.00 20.25
CA LEU A 274 -3.15 -19.33 19.66
C LEU A 274 -1.81 -20.06 19.45
N GLU A 275 -0.75 -19.34 19.07
CA GLU A 275 0.62 -19.86 18.91
C GLU A 275 1.20 -20.41 20.24
N SER A 276 0.69 -19.97 21.39
CA SER A 276 1.08 -20.55 22.68
C SER A 276 0.53 -21.96 22.92
N LYS A 277 -0.50 -22.39 22.15
CA LYS A 277 -1.16 -23.70 22.29
C LYS A 277 -0.62 -24.76 21.32
N ASP A 278 -0.26 -24.40 20.10
CA ASP A 278 0.26 -25.32 19.08
C ASP A 278 1.72 -25.04 18.71
N LYS A 279 2.61 -26.05 18.83
CA LYS A 279 4.07 -25.89 18.62
C LYS A 279 4.55 -26.19 17.21
N GLU A 280 3.73 -26.84 16.37
CA GLU A 280 4.19 -27.37 15.09
C GLU A 280 3.92 -26.44 13.89
N VAL A 281 2.93 -25.56 13.99
CA VAL A 281 2.55 -24.60 12.93
C VAL A 281 2.26 -23.25 13.58
N SER A 282 2.83 -22.16 13.05
CA SER A 282 2.52 -20.79 13.48
C SER A 282 1.26 -20.29 12.76
N PRO A 283 0.08 -20.23 13.42
CA PRO A 283 -1.16 -19.78 12.79
C PRO A 283 -1.07 -18.30 12.42
N LEU A 284 -0.33 -17.52 13.22
CA LEU A 284 -0.02 -16.11 12.95
C LEU A 284 0.72 -15.95 11.62
N GLY A 285 1.79 -16.71 11.41
CA GLY A 285 2.57 -16.68 10.18
C GLY A 285 1.73 -17.06 8.96
N ALA A 286 0.92 -18.12 9.07
CA ALA A 286 0.09 -18.61 7.98
C ALA A 286 -0.99 -17.60 7.56
N VAL A 287 -1.75 -17.05 8.51
CA VAL A 287 -2.82 -16.06 8.24
C VAL A 287 -2.25 -14.78 7.64
N MET A 288 -1.17 -14.25 8.22
CA MET A 288 -0.54 -13.03 7.73
C MET A 288 0.03 -13.22 6.32
N ALA A 289 0.65 -14.37 6.04
CA ALA A 289 1.16 -14.69 4.70
C ALA A 289 0.04 -14.82 3.67
N PHE A 290 -1.08 -15.47 4.03
CA PHE A 290 -2.25 -15.60 3.16
C PHE A 290 -2.85 -14.23 2.83
N LEU A 291 -3.20 -13.43 3.84
CA LEU A 291 -3.80 -12.10 3.66
C LEU A 291 -2.92 -11.19 2.80
N TYR A 292 -1.62 -11.18 3.07
CA TYR A 292 -0.66 -10.37 2.31
C TYR A 292 -0.53 -10.83 0.85
N SER A 293 -0.42 -12.14 0.62
CA SER A 293 -0.31 -12.70 -0.73
C SER A 293 -1.58 -12.46 -1.55
N SER A 294 -2.75 -12.67 -0.95
CA SER A 294 -4.04 -12.38 -1.57
C SER A 294 -4.17 -10.91 -1.93
N TYR A 295 -3.80 -10.00 -1.03
CA TYR A 295 -3.77 -8.56 -1.29
C TYR A 295 -2.92 -8.22 -2.51
N ILE A 296 -1.69 -8.72 -2.58
CA ILE A 296 -0.76 -8.43 -3.69
C ILE A 296 -1.29 -8.95 -5.02
N ILE A 297 -1.82 -10.17 -5.05
CA ILE A 297 -2.37 -10.77 -6.28
C ILE A 297 -3.57 -9.96 -6.76
N ILE A 298 -4.50 -9.63 -5.85
CA ILE A 298 -5.67 -8.81 -6.17
C ILE A 298 -5.22 -7.45 -6.69
N TYR A 299 -4.27 -6.80 -6.01
CA TYR A 299 -3.75 -5.49 -6.41
C TYR A 299 -3.08 -5.53 -7.80
N ALA A 300 -2.22 -6.51 -8.05
CA ALA A 300 -1.50 -6.64 -9.32
C ALA A 300 -2.41 -6.90 -10.52
N ILE A 301 -3.57 -7.55 -10.30
CA ILE A 301 -4.57 -7.82 -11.34
C ILE A 301 -5.57 -6.66 -11.46
N ALA A 302 -6.10 -6.17 -10.35
CA ALA A 302 -7.14 -5.15 -10.34
C ALA A 302 -6.61 -3.80 -10.84
N ASN A 303 -5.37 -3.44 -10.50
CA ASN A 303 -4.83 -2.11 -10.83
C ASN A 303 -4.69 -1.85 -12.34
N PRO A 304 -4.12 -2.77 -13.16
CA PRO A 304 -4.13 -2.63 -14.63
C PRO A 304 -5.53 -2.66 -15.23
N LEU A 305 -6.43 -3.50 -14.70
CA LEU A 305 -7.80 -3.61 -15.22
C LEU A 305 -8.61 -2.33 -14.98
N LEU A 306 -8.48 -1.73 -13.79
CA LEU A 306 -9.07 -0.43 -13.49
C LEU A 306 -8.45 0.67 -14.34
N GLY A 307 -7.13 0.63 -14.55
CA GLY A 307 -6.43 1.55 -15.45
C GLY A 307 -6.98 1.48 -16.89
N LYS A 308 -7.10 0.26 -17.43
CA LYS A 308 -7.69 0.01 -18.76
C LYS A 308 -9.13 0.50 -18.87
N TYR A 309 -9.92 0.34 -17.81
CA TYR A 309 -11.27 0.90 -17.76
C TYR A 309 -11.26 2.42 -17.85
N ILE A 310 -10.40 3.09 -17.08
CA ILE A 310 -10.26 4.55 -17.11
C ILE A 310 -9.82 5.03 -18.50
N ASP A 311 -8.82 4.38 -19.09
CA ASP A 311 -8.35 4.69 -20.45
C ASP A 311 -9.46 4.51 -21.48
N SER A 312 -10.26 3.43 -21.40
CA SER A 312 -11.37 3.20 -22.31
C SER A 312 -12.45 4.27 -22.22
N VAL A 313 -12.75 4.77 -21.02
CA VAL A 313 -13.71 5.85 -20.83
C VAL A 313 -13.14 7.18 -21.31
N TYR A 314 -11.86 7.45 -21.06
CA TYR A 314 -11.18 8.64 -21.54
C TYR A 314 -11.17 8.70 -23.08
N ASN A 315 -10.82 7.59 -23.73
CA ASN A 315 -10.77 7.52 -25.20
C ASN A 315 -12.15 7.63 -25.87
N SER A 316 -13.24 7.30 -25.16
CA SER A 316 -14.61 7.38 -25.70
C SER A 316 -15.31 8.71 -25.41
N THR A 317 -15.02 9.34 -24.26
CA THR A 317 -15.73 10.55 -23.80
C THR A 317 -14.87 11.81 -23.82
N GLY A 318 -13.56 11.68 -24.00
CA GLY A 318 -12.59 12.77 -23.86
C GLY A 318 -12.39 13.26 -22.42
N SER A 319 -12.94 12.55 -21.43
CA SER A 319 -12.85 12.93 -20.01
C SER A 319 -12.67 11.72 -19.10
N VAL A 320 -11.86 11.88 -18.05
CA VAL A 320 -11.66 10.84 -17.02
C VAL A 320 -12.78 10.85 -15.97
N ARG A 321 -13.61 11.91 -15.92
CA ARG A 321 -14.63 12.10 -14.87
C ARG A 321 -15.65 10.96 -14.77
N PRO A 322 -16.24 10.45 -15.87
CA PRO A 322 -17.20 9.35 -15.76
C PRO A 322 -16.55 8.08 -15.20
N ALA A 323 -15.26 7.87 -15.47
CA ALA A 323 -14.51 6.77 -14.88
C ALA A 323 -14.33 6.97 -13.37
N LEU A 324 -13.97 8.19 -12.93
CA LEU A 324 -13.84 8.54 -11.50
C LEU A 324 -15.14 8.39 -10.72
N VAL A 325 -16.31 8.62 -11.34
CA VAL A 325 -17.59 8.32 -10.69
C VAL A 325 -17.66 6.84 -10.32
N ASN A 326 -17.27 5.95 -11.24
CA ASN A 326 -17.35 4.51 -10.97
C ASN A 326 -16.22 4.02 -10.05
N THR A 327 -14.98 4.50 -10.24
CA THR A 327 -13.81 4.02 -9.49
C THR A 327 -13.59 4.73 -8.16
N ALA A 328 -13.75 6.05 -8.11
CA ALA A 328 -13.54 6.81 -6.86
C ALA A 328 -14.84 6.91 -6.05
N ALA A 329 -16.01 7.14 -6.65
CA ALA A 329 -17.25 7.28 -5.87
C ALA A 329 -17.95 5.95 -5.61
N VAL A 330 -18.40 5.23 -6.66
CA VAL A 330 -19.20 4.01 -6.52
C VAL A 330 -18.41 2.89 -5.84
N GLN A 331 -17.21 2.55 -6.35
CA GLN A 331 -16.40 1.48 -5.80
C GLN A 331 -16.02 1.74 -4.33
N LEU A 332 -15.59 2.95 -3.96
CA LEU A 332 -15.27 3.25 -2.55
C LEU A 332 -16.53 3.29 -1.66
N THR A 333 -17.71 3.61 -2.21
CA THR A 333 -18.98 3.45 -1.47
C THR A 333 -19.27 1.98 -1.18
N VAL A 334 -19.08 1.10 -2.17
CA VAL A 334 -19.24 -0.35 -1.97
C VAL A 334 -18.26 -0.87 -0.93
N ILE A 335 -16.98 -0.46 -1.00
CA ILE A 335 -15.97 -0.82 -0.01
C ILE A 335 -16.33 -0.30 1.37
N SER A 336 -16.73 0.97 1.49
CA SER A 336 -17.20 1.59 2.72
C SER A 336 -18.34 0.77 3.36
N VAL A 337 -19.36 0.41 2.58
CA VAL A 337 -20.48 -0.41 3.04
C VAL A 337 -20.02 -1.81 3.45
N MET A 338 -19.15 -2.45 2.67
CA MET A 338 -18.62 -3.78 3.00
C MET A 338 -17.82 -3.78 4.30
N VAL A 339 -16.93 -2.80 4.48
CA VAL A 339 -16.14 -2.65 5.71
C VAL A 339 -17.06 -2.37 6.89
N PHE A 340 -18.00 -1.43 6.74
CA PHE A 340 -18.94 -1.05 7.79
C PHE A 340 -19.82 -2.23 8.25
N ILE A 341 -20.41 -2.98 7.30
CA ILE A 341 -21.20 -4.18 7.60
C ILE A 341 -20.32 -5.26 8.22
N SER A 342 -19.09 -5.45 7.75
CA SER A 342 -18.14 -6.40 8.35
C SER A 342 -17.85 -6.08 9.81
N THR A 343 -17.86 -4.80 10.20
CA THR A 343 -17.73 -4.40 11.61
C THR A 343 -18.92 -4.78 12.49
N MET A 344 -20.04 -5.27 11.92
CA MET A 344 -21.24 -5.70 12.66
C MET A 344 -21.28 -7.20 12.92
N ILE A 345 -20.36 -7.98 12.34
CA ILE A 345 -20.31 -9.44 12.46
C ILE A 345 -19.96 -9.90 13.89
N PRO A 346 -19.00 -9.29 14.61
CA PRO A 346 -18.64 -9.77 15.96
C PRO A 346 -19.78 -9.62 16.97
N LYS A 347 -19.92 -10.58 17.89
CA LYS A 347 -20.93 -10.50 18.98
C LYS A 347 -20.69 -9.24 19.81
N GLY A 348 -21.75 -8.50 20.10
CA GLY A 348 -21.67 -7.21 20.83
C GLY A 348 -21.20 -6.02 19.99
N ALA A 349 -20.91 -6.22 18.70
CA ALA A 349 -20.35 -5.17 17.85
C ALA A 349 -21.25 -3.94 17.67
N ILE A 350 -22.55 -4.02 17.93
CA ILE A 350 -23.46 -2.86 17.83
C ILE A 350 -23.05 -1.72 18.78
N ALA A 351 -22.30 -2.01 19.85
CA ALA A 351 -21.70 -0.98 20.69
C ALA A 351 -20.64 -0.15 19.93
N CYS A 352 -20.50 1.13 20.27
CA CYS A 352 -19.48 2.00 19.66
C CYS A 352 -18.04 1.58 19.97
N ASN A 353 -17.80 0.92 21.11
CA ASN A 353 -16.52 0.33 21.52
C ASN A 353 -16.84 -0.94 22.33
N PRO A 354 -17.10 -2.07 21.65
CA PRO A 354 -17.48 -3.30 22.35
C PRO A 354 -16.32 -3.81 23.19
N LYS A 355 -16.64 -4.38 24.35
CA LYS A 355 -15.69 -5.22 25.08
C LYS A 355 -15.78 -6.61 24.44
N LEU A 356 -14.73 -7.02 23.73
CA LEU A 356 -14.60 -8.41 23.30
C LEU A 356 -14.18 -9.20 24.54
N ASP A 357 -15.00 -10.16 24.97
CA ASP A 357 -14.60 -11.11 26.00
C ASP A 357 -13.51 -12.00 25.38
N ASP A 358 -12.28 -11.77 25.82
CA ASP A 358 -11.05 -12.36 25.31
C ASP A 358 -11.08 -13.91 25.32
N ASP A 359 -11.84 -14.52 26.23
CA ASP A 359 -11.98 -15.98 26.36
C ASP A 359 -12.97 -16.58 25.35
N GLN A 360 -14.04 -15.85 25.00
CA GLN A 360 -15.03 -16.33 24.02
C GLN A 360 -14.51 -16.25 22.58
N ALA A 361 -13.64 -15.28 22.25
CA ALA A 361 -13.06 -15.18 20.91
C ALA A 361 -12.17 -16.39 20.57
N VAL A 362 -11.47 -16.93 21.57
CA VAL A 362 -10.66 -18.15 21.46
C VAL A 362 -11.56 -19.39 21.37
N GLU A 363 -12.60 -19.50 22.20
CA GLU A 363 -13.58 -20.58 22.17
C GLU A 363 -14.32 -20.69 20.81
N ASN A 364 -14.67 -19.55 20.20
CA ASN A 364 -15.32 -19.51 18.88
C ASN A 364 -14.36 -19.90 17.73
N ALA A 365 -13.05 -19.70 17.89
CA ALA A 365 -12.06 -20.17 16.91
C ALA A 365 -11.84 -21.69 17.03
N GLU A 366 -11.75 -22.21 18.25
CA GLU A 366 -11.59 -23.65 18.53
C GLU A 366 -12.81 -24.48 18.08
N THR A 367 -14.02 -23.93 18.14
CA THR A 367 -15.23 -24.61 17.66
C THR A 367 -15.32 -24.73 16.14
N ILE A 368 -14.57 -23.92 15.37
CA ILE A 368 -14.49 -24.03 13.91
C ILE A 368 -13.53 -25.16 13.51
N ASP A 369 -12.46 -25.37 14.26
CA ASP A 369 -11.53 -26.50 14.07
C ASP A 369 -12.10 -27.83 14.59
N ALA A 370 -13.15 -27.78 15.41
CA ALA A 370 -13.85 -28.95 15.95
C ALA A 370 -14.94 -29.52 15.01
N VAL A 371 -14.83 -29.35 13.68
CA VAL A 371 -15.59 -30.22 12.76
C VAL A 371 -15.02 -31.63 12.94
N PRO A 372 -15.81 -32.62 13.42
CA PRO A 372 -15.28 -33.93 13.70
C PRO A 372 -14.80 -34.55 12.39
N ASN A 373 -13.51 -34.90 12.34
CA ASN A 373 -12.99 -35.92 11.43
C ASN A 373 -13.96 -37.10 11.46
N SER A 374 -14.84 -37.19 10.46
CA SER A 374 -15.58 -38.41 10.20
C SER A 374 -14.53 -39.47 9.94
N THR A 375 -14.36 -40.33 10.93
CA THR A 375 -13.48 -41.50 10.92
C THR A 375 -13.41 -42.13 9.52
N PRO A 376 -12.23 -42.29 8.91
CA PRO A 376 -12.13 -43.09 7.70
C PRO A 376 -12.53 -44.54 8.04
N PRO A 377 -13.22 -45.26 7.15
CA PRO A 377 -13.62 -46.64 7.41
C PRO A 377 -12.36 -47.48 7.60
N LYS A 378 -12.26 -48.13 8.76
CA LYS A 378 -11.27 -49.19 9.01
C LYS A 378 -11.58 -50.35 8.07
N TYR A 379 -10.88 -50.43 6.95
CA TYR A 379 -10.78 -51.68 6.20
C TYR A 379 -9.87 -52.63 6.99
N SER A 380 -10.53 -53.54 7.71
CA SER A 380 -9.94 -54.75 8.26
C SER A 380 -9.52 -55.65 7.11
N ILE A 381 -8.23 -55.71 6.80
CA ILE A 381 -7.67 -56.83 6.04
C ILE A 381 -7.39 -57.92 7.07
N SER A 382 -8.34 -58.85 7.20
CA SER A 382 -8.15 -60.11 7.90
C SER A 382 -7.44 -61.08 6.97
N ASP A 383 -6.27 -61.55 7.39
CA ASP A 383 -5.62 -62.71 6.80
C ASP A 383 -6.55 -63.93 6.85
N THR A 384 -6.80 -64.54 5.69
CA THR A 384 -7.26 -65.93 5.60
C THR A 384 -6.49 -66.62 4.47
N VAL A 385 -5.42 -67.27 4.92
CA VAL A 385 -4.75 -68.48 4.43
C VAL A 385 -5.48 -69.27 3.32
N VAL A 386 -4.77 -69.42 2.18
CA VAL A 386 -4.59 -70.61 1.30
C VAL A 386 -5.83 -71.27 0.66
N HIS A 387 -5.86 -71.34 -0.68
CA HIS A 387 -5.81 -72.61 -1.45
C HIS A 387 -5.73 -72.42 -2.98
N VAL A 388 -4.81 -73.20 -3.57
CA VAL A 388 -4.53 -73.56 -4.99
C VAL A 388 -3.74 -72.55 -5.82
#